data_AF-A0A1J5U9B9-F1
#
_entry.id   AF-A0A1J5U9B9-F1
#
_cell.length_a   1.000
_cell.length_b   1.000
_cell.length_c   1.000
_cell.angle_alpha   90.00
_cell.angle_beta   90.00
_cell.angle_gamma   90.00
#
_symmetry.space_group_name_H-M   'P 1'
#
loop_
_entity.id
_entity.type
_entity.pdbx_description
1 polymer ?
#
loop_
_entity_poly.entity_id
_entity_poly.type
_entity_poly.pdbx_seq_one_letter_code
_entity_poly.pdbx_strand_id
1 'polypeptide(L)'
;MKKPKKLSLKERNRLIARYRRYTKRTFKRKKISKSNDRIDVENIDLPSNFNLHENTDETLKIMNDFRAKVNGNHRLKSLNFQEIQHIDSSSALMLVAEIDVWNEKIGRALSPNHKTWDTRIKALLCEMGFFELLKMPPLEEKQKIDKEIIFLKFISGHKSEGEKARELKEKIEEVIGKELERKMHLFEGLTEAFTNTAQHAYNEKPCRYDKWWITAAYKESERKLVVSMYDRGKSIPKTLHKHDKWNQIKSYLSGDIMKKHTDLIEAAMRVSFEQKGGSKTRTQTQKTNRGKGLKQLLDFTKEGGRLTIISGKGYCVFDLNDNKLTTKKRKSLKYPLEGTLIEWKIDL
;
A
#
# COMPACT_ATOMS: atom_id res chain seq x y z
N MET A 1 -18.07 -33.99 -23.68
CA MET A 1 -16.96 -33.49 -22.82
C MET A 1 -16.65 -34.53 -21.74
N LYS A 2 -15.44 -35.11 -21.71
CA LYS A 2 -15.05 -36.13 -20.72
C LYS A 2 -14.71 -35.47 -19.37
N LYS A 3 -15.34 -35.92 -18.28
CA LYS A 3 -15.06 -35.45 -16.90
C LYS A 3 -13.58 -35.76 -16.53
N PRO A 4 -12.86 -34.85 -15.84
CA PRO A 4 -11.49 -35.11 -15.43
C PRO A 4 -11.45 -36.21 -14.35
N LYS A 5 -10.62 -37.24 -14.56
CA LYS A 5 -10.38 -38.33 -13.61
C LYS A 5 -9.74 -37.76 -12.34
N LYS A 6 -10.40 -37.94 -11.17
CA LYS A 6 -9.81 -37.61 -9.86
C LYS A 6 -8.64 -38.55 -9.60
N LEU A 7 -7.44 -37.99 -9.49
CA LEU A 7 -6.23 -38.71 -9.09
C LEU A 7 -6.35 -39.21 -7.64
N SER A 8 -5.92 -40.43 -7.38
CA SER A 8 -5.84 -40.97 -6.03
C SER A 8 -4.80 -40.21 -5.19
N LEU A 9 -4.94 -40.24 -3.87
CA LEU A 9 -4.02 -39.56 -2.94
C LEU A 9 -2.57 -40.04 -3.14
N LYS A 10 -2.39 -41.32 -3.47
CA LYS A 10 -1.09 -41.95 -3.73
C LYS A 10 -0.44 -41.42 -5.02
N GLU A 11 -1.24 -41.18 -6.07
CA GLU A 11 -0.76 -40.59 -7.33
C GLU A 11 -0.42 -39.10 -7.19
N ARG A 12 -1.21 -38.35 -6.41
CA ARG A 12 -0.90 -36.96 -6.04
C ARG A 12 0.44 -36.85 -5.31
N ASN A 13 0.66 -37.70 -4.31
CA ASN A 13 1.91 -37.70 -3.54
C ASN A 13 3.12 -38.10 -4.40
N ARG A 14 2.95 -39.02 -5.35
CA ARG A 14 4.00 -39.37 -6.34
C ARG A 14 4.32 -38.20 -7.28
N LEU A 15 3.31 -37.46 -7.74
CA LEU A 15 3.51 -36.26 -8.58
C LEU A 15 4.22 -35.14 -7.81
N ILE A 16 3.84 -34.90 -6.55
CA ILE A 16 4.52 -33.92 -5.68
C ILE A 16 5.98 -34.33 -5.44
N ALA A 17 6.26 -35.60 -5.16
CA ALA A 17 7.63 -36.10 -4.98
C ALA A 17 8.46 -36.02 -6.26
N ARG A 18 7.85 -36.21 -7.43
CA ARG A 18 8.50 -36.07 -8.74
C ARG A 18 8.78 -34.60 -9.06
N TYR A 19 7.85 -33.69 -8.75
CA TYR A 19 8.04 -32.24 -8.88
C TYR A 19 9.14 -31.71 -7.95
N ARG A 20 9.20 -32.20 -6.69
CA ARG A 20 10.29 -31.90 -5.74
C ARG A 20 11.66 -32.40 -6.21
N ARG A 21 11.72 -33.54 -6.89
CA ARG A 21 12.95 -34.07 -7.49
C ARG A 21 13.35 -33.32 -8.76
N TYR A 22 12.38 -32.92 -9.58
CA TYR A 22 12.61 -32.10 -10.77
C TYR A 22 13.16 -30.72 -10.38
N THR A 23 12.54 -30.05 -9.41
CA THR A 23 13.04 -28.77 -8.85
C THR A 23 14.42 -28.92 -8.21
N LYS A 24 14.68 -29.96 -7.40
CA LYS A 24 16.05 -30.22 -6.89
C LYS A 24 17.08 -30.47 -7.99
N ARG A 25 16.71 -31.11 -9.11
CA ARG A 25 17.62 -31.37 -10.24
C ARG A 25 17.84 -30.15 -11.13
N THR A 26 16.82 -29.32 -11.36
CA THR A 26 16.98 -28.05 -12.09
C THR A 26 17.80 -27.05 -11.28
N PHE A 27 17.67 -27.03 -9.94
CA PHE A 27 18.54 -26.25 -9.05
C PHE A 27 19.98 -26.80 -8.96
N LYS A 28 20.20 -28.12 -9.12
CA LYS A 28 21.54 -28.72 -9.11
C LYS A 28 22.32 -28.63 -10.43
N ARG A 29 21.72 -28.15 -11.53
CA ARG A 29 22.35 -28.15 -12.86
C ARG A 29 22.67 -26.77 -13.46
N LYS A 30 22.59 -25.69 -12.67
CA LYS A 30 23.41 -24.49 -12.92
C LYS A 30 24.66 -24.56 -12.05
N LYS A 31 25.67 -25.30 -12.52
CA LYS A 31 27.06 -25.09 -12.11
C LYS A 31 27.45 -23.72 -12.65
N ILE A 32 27.22 -22.69 -11.84
CA ILE A 32 27.87 -21.39 -12.00
C ILE A 32 29.36 -21.67 -11.78
N SER A 33 30.19 -21.24 -12.73
CA SER A 33 31.65 -21.26 -12.60
C SER A 33 32.02 -20.66 -11.25
N LYS A 34 32.85 -21.36 -10.47
CA LYS A 34 33.42 -20.81 -9.24
C LYS A 34 34.39 -19.68 -9.63
N SER A 35 33.88 -18.47 -9.87
CA SER A 35 34.65 -17.26 -9.54
C SER A 35 34.55 -17.10 -8.03
N ASN A 36 35.68 -16.83 -7.39
CA ASN A 36 35.81 -16.59 -5.96
C ASN A 36 35.30 -15.19 -5.59
N ASP A 37 34.18 -14.76 -6.17
CA ASP A 37 33.56 -13.49 -5.81
C ASP A 37 32.91 -13.68 -4.44
N ARG A 38 33.48 -13.02 -3.42
CA ARG A 38 32.78 -12.78 -2.16
C ARG A 38 31.38 -12.29 -2.53
N ILE A 39 30.35 -13.04 -2.13
CA ILE A 39 28.97 -12.60 -2.33
C ILE A 39 28.81 -11.37 -1.44
N ASP A 40 28.90 -10.18 -2.03
CA ASP A 40 28.58 -8.95 -1.33
C ASP A 40 27.12 -9.02 -0.91
N VAL A 41 26.94 -9.15 0.40
CA VAL A 41 25.66 -9.20 1.04
C VAL A 41 25.25 -7.78 1.37
N GLU A 42 24.10 -7.35 0.86
CA GLU A 42 23.66 -5.98 1.04
C GLU A 42 22.69 -5.84 2.21
N ASN A 43 22.96 -4.86 3.07
CA ASN A 43 22.04 -4.37 4.09
C ASN A 43 21.31 -3.11 3.57
N ILE A 44 20.19 -2.79 4.20
CA ILE A 44 19.53 -1.50 4.06
C ILE A 44 19.38 -0.93 5.46
N ASP A 45 20.01 0.22 5.68
CA ASP A 45 19.86 1.01 6.90
C ASP A 45 18.69 1.96 6.71
N LEU A 46 17.72 1.88 7.63
CA LEU A 46 16.59 2.80 7.67
C LEU A 46 17.01 4.07 8.43
N PRO A 47 16.51 5.24 8.03
CA PRO A 47 16.94 6.51 8.59
C PRO A 47 16.33 6.71 9.98
N SER A 48 16.90 7.61 10.79
CA SER A 48 16.37 7.87 12.13
C SER A 48 14.96 8.45 12.12
N ASN A 49 14.67 9.33 11.17
CA ASN A 49 13.32 9.80 10.88
C ASN A 49 12.80 9.14 9.59
N PHE A 50 12.14 7.98 9.73
CA PHE A 50 11.53 7.26 8.61
C PHE A 50 10.10 7.73 8.40
N ASN A 51 9.97 8.95 7.89
CA ASN A 51 8.70 9.66 7.76
C ASN A 51 8.47 10.19 6.34
N LEU A 52 7.35 9.80 5.72
CA LEU A 52 7.04 10.11 4.32
C LEU A 52 6.71 11.59 4.10
N HIS A 53 6.23 12.28 5.13
CA HIS A 53 5.81 13.68 5.03
C HIS A 53 6.91 14.65 5.45
N GLU A 54 7.67 14.31 6.49
CA GLU A 54 8.72 15.15 7.06
C GLU A 54 10.08 14.89 6.41
N ASN A 55 10.38 13.63 6.08
CA ASN A 55 11.62 13.19 5.48
C ASN A 55 11.39 12.44 4.15
N THR A 56 10.56 13.04 3.29
CA THR A 56 10.06 12.40 2.07
C THR A 56 11.17 11.86 1.16
N ASP A 57 12.21 12.65 0.91
CA ASP A 57 13.19 12.35 -0.12
C ASP A 57 14.09 11.19 0.29
N GLU A 58 14.55 11.15 1.55
CA GLU A 58 15.33 10.04 2.09
C GLU A 58 14.49 8.77 2.23
N THR A 59 13.26 8.89 2.75
CA THR A 59 12.30 7.79 2.85
C THR A 59 12.07 7.14 1.47
N LEU A 60 11.75 7.94 0.44
CA LEU A 60 11.52 7.41 -0.91
C LEU A 60 12.79 6.89 -1.59
N LYS A 61 13.96 7.48 -1.30
CA LYS A 61 15.24 6.94 -1.79
C LYS A 61 15.44 5.53 -1.27
N ILE A 62 15.30 5.32 0.04
CA ILE A 62 15.49 4.02 0.69
C ILE A 62 14.48 2.99 0.18
N MET A 63 13.22 3.40 -0.04
CA MET A 63 12.19 2.54 -0.61
C MET A 63 12.50 2.10 -2.05
N ASN A 64 13.05 3.01 -2.86
CA ASN A 64 13.52 2.67 -4.22
C ASN A 64 14.76 1.76 -4.19
N ASP A 65 15.71 2.02 -3.30
CA ASP A 65 16.90 1.19 -3.10
C ASP A 65 16.49 -0.23 -2.67
N PHE A 66 15.53 -0.35 -1.75
CA PHE A 66 14.94 -1.62 -1.33
C PHE A 66 14.35 -2.34 -2.54
N ARG A 67 13.48 -1.67 -3.28
CA ARG A 67 12.79 -2.28 -4.42
C ARG A 67 13.75 -2.73 -5.51
N ALA A 68 14.80 -1.96 -5.80
CA ALA A 68 15.85 -2.34 -6.73
C ALA A 68 16.52 -3.66 -6.29
N LYS A 69 16.83 -3.80 -5.00
CA LYS A 69 17.40 -5.03 -4.41
C LYS A 69 16.41 -6.21 -4.45
N VAL A 70 15.12 -5.97 -4.23
CA VAL A 70 14.05 -6.99 -4.33
C VAL A 70 13.90 -7.49 -5.77
N ASN A 71 13.93 -6.59 -6.74
CA ASN A 71 13.69 -6.91 -8.15
C ASN A 71 14.95 -7.42 -8.88
N GLY A 72 16.15 -7.10 -8.37
CA GLY A 72 17.42 -7.57 -8.91
C GLY A 72 17.81 -8.98 -8.44
N ASN A 73 19.10 -9.17 -8.13
CA ASN A 73 19.69 -10.48 -7.79
C ASN A 73 19.31 -11.03 -6.40
N HIS A 74 18.29 -10.46 -5.74
CA HIS A 74 17.75 -10.96 -4.47
C HIS A 74 18.81 -11.08 -3.35
N ARG A 75 19.73 -10.10 -3.27
CA ARG A 75 20.91 -10.11 -2.37
C ARG A 75 20.66 -9.53 -0.98
N LEU A 76 19.41 -9.19 -0.65
CA LEU A 76 19.05 -8.61 0.64
C LEU A 76 19.07 -9.70 1.72
N LYS A 77 19.95 -9.56 2.72
CA LYS A 77 20.02 -10.47 3.88
C LYS A 77 19.23 -9.98 5.08
N SER A 78 19.30 -8.69 5.36
CA SER A 78 18.69 -8.08 6.55
C SER A 78 18.31 -6.62 6.32
N LEU A 79 17.39 -6.17 7.15
CA LEU A 79 16.99 -4.78 7.29
C LEU A 79 17.44 -4.31 8.67
N ASN A 80 18.07 -3.13 8.70
CA ASN A 80 18.56 -2.55 9.93
C ASN A 80 17.62 -1.42 10.38
N PHE A 81 16.99 -1.63 11.54
CA PHE A 81 16.07 -0.68 12.17
C PHE A 81 16.70 0.01 13.38
N GLN A 82 18.00 -0.23 13.65
CA GLN A 82 18.67 0.22 14.86
C GLN A 82 18.60 1.73 15.06
N GLU A 83 18.67 2.50 13.96
CA GLU A 83 18.70 3.96 14.02
C GLU A 83 17.31 4.61 14.05
N ILE A 84 16.23 3.85 13.79
CA ILE A 84 14.88 4.44 13.73
C ILE A 84 14.47 4.96 15.11
N GLN A 85 14.13 6.24 15.15
CA GLN A 85 13.54 6.92 16.32
C GLN A 85 12.09 7.31 16.05
N HIS A 86 11.75 7.62 14.79
CA HIS A 86 10.42 8.03 14.38
C HIS A 86 10.00 7.31 13.09
N ILE A 87 8.75 6.83 13.06
CA ILE A 87 8.13 6.20 11.90
C ILE A 87 6.64 6.55 11.86
N ASP A 88 6.17 7.03 10.72
CA ASP A 88 4.74 7.29 10.49
C ASP A 88 4.02 6.07 9.88
N SER A 89 2.69 6.05 9.97
CA SER A 89 1.87 4.92 9.49
C SER A 89 2.05 4.63 8.01
N SER A 90 2.20 5.68 7.17
CA SER A 90 2.37 5.53 5.72
C SER A 90 3.74 4.96 5.37
N SER A 91 4.82 5.39 6.03
CA SER A 91 6.16 4.82 5.83
C SER A 91 6.24 3.36 6.29
N ALA A 92 5.66 3.05 7.45
CA ALA A 92 5.60 1.68 7.95
C ALA A 92 4.80 0.75 7.01
N LEU A 93 3.66 1.22 6.48
CA LEU A 93 2.87 0.48 5.50
C LEU A 93 3.66 0.20 4.21
N MET A 94 4.39 1.20 3.71
CA MET A 94 5.22 1.06 2.52
C MET A 94 6.32 0.00 2.73
N LEU A 95 6.99 0.03 3.89
CA LEU A 95 8.01 -0.94 4.25
C LEU A 95 7.44 -2.36 4.35
N VAL A 96 6.30 -2.53 5.03
CA VAL A 96 5.55 -3.78 5.10
C VAL A 96 5.27 -4.34 3.71
N ALA A 97 4.76 -3.51 2.80
CA ALA A 97 4.42 -3.93 1.45
C ALA A 97 5.65 -4.41 0.66
N GLU A 98 6.80 -3.74 0.80
CA GLU A 98 8.03 -4.18 0.16
C GLU A 98 8.50 -5.54 0.68
N ILE A 99 8.42 -5.75 2.00
CA ILE A 99 8.86 -6.99 2.60
C ILE A 99 7.90 -8.15 2.27
N ASP A 100 6.58 -7.91 2.26
CA ASP A 100 5.60 -8.94 1.88
C ASP A 100 5.91 -9.49 0.48
N VAL A 101 6.13 -8.60 -0.49
CA VAL A 101 6.48 -8.99 -1.86
C VAL A 101 7.84 -9.69 -1.93
N TRP A 102 8.84 -9.22 -1.18
CA TRP A 102 10.13 -9.92 -1.11
C TRP A 102 9.94 -11.35 -0.60
N ASN A 103 9.20 -11.53 0.51
CA ASN A 103 8.94 -12.82 1.12
C ASN A 103 8.27 -13.77 0.12
N GLU A 104 7.30 -13.26 -0.64
CA GLU A 104 6.67 -14.03 -1.70
C GLU A 104 7.66 -14.41 -2.80
N LYS A 105 8.42 -13.45 -3.34
CA LYS A 105 9.36 -13.67 -4.45
C LYS A 105 10.43 -14.70 -4.10
N ILE A 106 11.05 -14.59 -2.92
CA ILE A 106 12.15 -15.47 -2.49
C ILE A 106 11.65 -16.79 -1.89
N GLY A 107 10.43 -16.81 -1.37
CA GLY A 107 9.90 -17.97 -0.64
C GLY A 107 10.61 -18.21 0.70
N ARG A 108 11.22 -17.17 1.26
CA ARG A 108 11.85 -17.15 2.59
C ARG A 108 11.33 -15.92 3.34
N ALA A 109 11.42 -15.94 4.66
CA ALA A 109 11.16 -14.75 5.47
C ALA A 109 12.46 -13.95 5.63
N LEU A 110 12.38 -12.63 5.46
CA LEU A 110 13.42 -11.72 5.92
C LEU A 110 13.44 -11.86 7.43
N SER A 111 14.55 -12.30 7.99
CA SER A 111 14.74 -12.35 9.44
C SER A 111 15.52 -11.11 9.84
N PRO A 112 14.86 -10.03 10.28
CA PRO A 112 15.56 -8.95 10.92
C PRO A 112 16.16 -9.43 12.25
N ASN A 113 17.41 -9.00 12.51
CA ASN A 113 17.92 -9.03 13.86
C ASN A 113 17.21 -7.95 14.68
N HIS A 114 16.06 -8.31 15.24
CA HIS A 114 15.24 -7.39 16.01
C HIS A 114 15.75 -7.19 17.43
N LYS A 115 16.70 -7.97 17.93
CA LYS A 115 17.15 -7.89 19.34
C LYS A 115 17.62 -6.48 19.71
N THR A 116 18.28 -5.78 18.79
CA THR A 116 18.87 -4.45 19.00
C THR A 116 17.93 -3.28 18.69
N TRP A 117 16.69 -3.53 18.24
CA TRP A 117 15.81 -2.41 17.90
C TRP A 117 15.30 -1.69 19.14
N ASP A 118 15.03 -0.40 18.99
CA ASP A 118 14.32 0.39 19.99
C ASP A 118 12.98 -0.27 20.35
N THR A 119 12.70 -0.31 21.64
CA THR A 119 11.55 -0.98 22.22
C THR A 119 10.21 -0.39 21.77
N ARG A 120 10.13 0.92 21.60
CA ARG A 120 8.93 1.60 21.09
C ARG A 120 8.69 1.24 19.63
N ILE A 121 9.75 1.20 18.81
CA ILE A 121 9.66 0.78 17.42
C ILE A 121 9.24 -0.70 17.31
N LYS A 122 9.79 -1.60 18.14
CA LYS A 122 9.35 -3.01 18.23
C LYS A 122 7.87 -3.13 18.54
N ALA A 123 7.40 -2.43 19.58
CA ALA A 123 6.01 -2.48 20.02
C ALA A 123 5.05 -1.92 18.95
N LEU A 124 5.45 -0.84 18.28
CA LEU A 124 4.72 -0.25 17.16
C LEU A 124 4.61 -1.23 15.99
N LEU A 125 5.73 -1.79 15.51
CA LEU A 125 5.72 -2.75 14.41
C LEU A 125 4.95 -4.03 14.78
N CYS A 126 5.04 -4.50 16.02
CA CYS A 126 4.27 -5.63 16.51
C CYS A 126 2.76 -5.36 16.44
N GLU A 127 2.31 -4.19 16.88
CA GLU A 127 0.90 -3.80 16.84
C GLU A 127 0.36 -3.64 15.42
N MET A 128 1.20 -3.12 14.50
CA MET A 128 0.89 -3.08 13.08
C MET A 128 0.78 -4.47 12.43
N GLY A 129 1.10 -5.55 13.15
CA GLY A 129 1.09 -6.92 12.64
C GLY A 129 2.33 -7.29 11.84
N PHE A 130 3.40 -6.50 11.92
CA PHE A 130 4.63 -6.68 11.13
C PHE A 130 5.23 -8.07 11.31
N PHE A 131 5.31 -8.56 12.55
CA PHE A 131 5.86 -9.88 12.85
C PHE A 131 5.02 -11.02 12.26
N GLU A 132 3.68 -10.87 12.28
CA GLU A 132 2.75 -11.81 11.66
C GLU A 132 2.96 -11.86 10.13
N LEU A 133 3.15 -10.69 9.49
CA LEU A 133 3.51 -10.60 8.06
C LEU A 133 4.80 -11.35 7.75
N LEU A 134 5.83 -11.12 8.57
CA LEU A 134 7.15 -11.70 8.40
C LEU A 134 7.20 -13.18 8.75
N LYS A 135 6.08 -13.77 9.19
CA LYS A 135 6.03 -15.14 9.73
C LYS A 135 7.08 -15.34 10.82
N MET A 136 7.34 -14.27 11.58
CA MET A 136 8.21 -14.30 12.73
C MET A 136 7.39 -14.74 13.94
N PRO A 137 8.03 -15.41 14.93
CA PRO A 137 7.38 -15.63 16.20
C PRO A 137 6.97 -14.27 16.80
N PRO A 138 5.81 -14.21 17.50
CA PRO A 138 5.43 -13.02 18.23
C PRO A 138 6.49 -12.68 19.28
N LEU A 139 6.64 -11.40 19.60
CA LEU A 139 7.50 -10.99 20.70
C LEU A 139 6.99 -11.61 22.01
N GLU A 140 7.90 -12.17 22.82
CA GLU A 140 7.57 -12.86 24.08
C GLU A 140 6.90 -11.92 25.10
N GLU A 141 7.15 -10.60 25.00
CA GLU A 141 6.57 -9.59 25.87
C GLU A 141 5.79 -8.54 25.07
N LYS A 142 4.47 -8.45 25.30
CA LYS A 142 3.69 -7.26 24.95
C LYS A 142 4.02 -6.18 25.96
N GLN A 143 5.08 -5.41 25.72
CA GLN A 143 5.36 -4.27 26.56
C GLN A 143 4.20 -3.27 26.46
N LYS A 144 3.55 -3.01 27.59
CA LYS A 144 2.54 -1.95 27.73
C LYS A 144 3.26 -0.62 27.72
N ILE A 145 3.50 -0.09 26.53
CA ILE A 145 3.94 1.28 26.35
C ILE A 145 2.68 2.13 26.43
N ASP A 146 2.72 3.20 27.21
CA ASP A 146 1.68 4.23 27.18
C ASP A 146 1.77 4.93 25.82
N LYS A 147 0.75 4.73 24.97
CA LYS A 147 0.82 5.06 23.56
C LYS A 147 -0.13 6.20 23.26
N GLU A 148 0.43 7.31 22.83
CA GLU A 148 -0.33 8.42 22.24
C GLU A 148 -1.00 8.03 20.91
N ILE A 149 -0.46 7.02 20.22
CA ILE A 149 -0.92 6.57 18.90
C ILE A 149 -1.26 5.09 18.92
N ILE A 150 -2.50 4.76 18.56
CA ILE A 150 -3.00 3.40 18.40
C ILE A 150 -2.91 3.02 16.93
N PHE A 151 -2.10 2.02 16.58
CA PHE A 151 -2.02 1.50 15.22
C PHE A 151 -2.94 0.30 15.03
N LEU A 152 -3.62 0.26 13.89
CA LEU A 152 -4.34 -0.93 13.45
C LEU A 152 -3.43 -1.81 12.59
N LYS A 153 -3.60 -3.13 12.75
CA LYS A 153 -2.91 -4.11 11.90
C LYS A 153 -3.14 -3.81 10.42
N PHE A 154 -2.10 -3.95 9.61
CA PHE A 154 -2.29 -3.83 8.17
C PHE A 154 -3.21 -4.96 7.67
N ILE A 155 -3.95 -4.66 6.61
CA ILE A 155 -4.73 -5.61 5.83
C ILE A 155 -4.21 -5.56 4.41
N SER A 156 -4.15 -6.69 3.71
CA SER A 156 -3.74 -6.73 2.31
C SER A 156 -4.74 -7.48 1.46
N GLY A 157 -4.79 -7.17 0.17
CA GLY A 157 -5.74 -7.77 -0.77
C GLY A 157 -5.33 -7.63 -2.22
N HIS A 158 -6.02 -8.35 -3.11
CA HIS A 158 -5.70 -8.40 -4.54
C HIS A 158 -6.74 -7.72 -5.44
N LYS A 159 -7.97 -7.58 -4.93
CA LYS A 159 -9.14 -7.17 -5.70
C LYS A 159 -9.92 -6.11 -4.93
N SER A 160 -11.02 -5.64 -5.50
CA SER A 160 -12.03 -4.92 -4.73
C SER A 160 -12.69 -5.88 -3.73
N GLU A 161 -12.25 -5.86 -2.48
CA GLU A 161 -12.70 -6.75 -1.42
C GLU A 161 -13.47 -5.95 -0.35
N GLY A 162 -14.77 -5.74 -0.58
CA GLY A 162 -15.63 -4.96 0.32
C GLY A 162 -15.66 -5.50 1.76
N GLU A 163 -15.51 -6.81 1.94
CA GLU A 163 -15.38 -7.43 3.26
C GLU A 163 -14.20 -6.87 4.06
N LYS A 164 -13.05 -6.63 3.41
CA LYS A 164 -11.86 -6.04 4.06
C LYS A 164 -12.03 -4.56 4.36
N ALA A 165 -12.79 -3.83 3.54
CA ALA A 165 -13.16 -2.46 3.84
C ALA A 165 -14.07 -2.39 5.08
N ARG A 166 -14.99 -3.37 5.23
CA ARG A 166 -15.84 -3.48 6.41
C ARG A 166 -15.05 -3.85 7.65
N GLU A 167 -14.16 -4.85 7.54
CA GLU A 167 -13.27 -5.25 8.63
C GLU A 167 -12.43 -4.07 9.16
N LEU A 168 -11.84 -3.28 8.26
CA LEU A 168 -11.07 -2.10 8.67
C LEU A 168 -11.95 -1.05 9.35
N LYS A 169 -13.14 -0.79 8.80
CA LYS A 169 -14.11 0.15 9.39
C LYS A 169 -14.49 -0.28 10.81
N GLU A 170 -14.83 -1.55 11.01
CA GLU A 170 -15.20 -2.10 12.32
C GLU A 170 -14.06 -1.94 13.33
N LYS A 171 -12.81 -2.27 12.95
CA LYS A 171 -11.63 -2.06 13.81
C LYS A 171 -11.36 -0.58 14.13
N ILE A 172 -11.64 0.32 13.19
CA ILE A 172 -11.55 1.77 13.45
C ILE A 172 -12.60 2.17 14.47
N GLU A 173 -13.85 1.71 14.30
CA GLU A 173 -14.98 1.99 15.22
C GLU A 173 -14.74 1.43 16.63
N GLU A 174 -14.02 0.32 16.78
CA GLU A 174 -13.59 -0.21 18.08
C GLU A 174 -12.63 0.73 18.82
N VAL A 175 -11.78 1.47 18.09
CA VAL A 175 -10.76 2.36 18.69
C VAL A 175 -11.31 3.75 19.00
N ILE A 176 -12.10 4.32 18.08
CA ILE A 176 -12.58 5.72 18.20
C ILE A 176 -14.03 5.80 18.71
N GLY A 177 -14.70 4.67 18.88
CA GLY A 177 -16.13 4.61 19.16
C GLY A 177 -17.01 4.80 17.92
N LYS A 178 -18.34 4.72 18.12
CA LYS A 178 -19.35 4.84 17.05
C LYS A 178 -19.53 6.25 16.50
N GLU A 179 -18.71 7.23 16.88
CA GLU A 179 -18.76 8.57 16.30
C GLU A 179 -18.50 8.57 14.78
N LEU A 180 -17.89 7.50 14.25
CA LEU A 180 -17.73 7.25 12.82
C LEU A 180 -19.05 6.93 12.09
N GLU A 181 -20.14 6.55 12.78
CA GLU A 181 -21.45 6.28 12.14
C GLU A 181 -21.98 7.53 11.41
N ARG A 182 -21.61 8.73 11.86
CA ARG A 182 -21.89 9.99 11.14
C ARG A 182 -21.06 10.14 9.85
N LYS A 183 -19.90 9.47 9.76
CA LYS A 183 -18.92 9.53 8.66
C LYS A 183 -19.05 8.37 7.67
N MET A 184 -20.28 8.04 7.23
CA MET A 184 -20.65 6.92 6.32
C MET A 184 -19.80 6.77 5.03
N HIS A 185 -18.96 7.74 4.72
CA HIS A 185 -18.13 7.79 3.51
C HIS A 185 -16.83 7.00 3.56
N LEU A 186 -16.37 6.53 4.74
CA LEU A 186 -15.13 5.73 4.83
C LEU A 186 -15.20 4.49 3.93
N PHE A 187 -16.25 3.68 4.09
CA PHE A 187 -16.41 2.44 3.33
C PHE A 187 -16.42 2.67 1.81
N GLU A 188 -17.12 3.71 1.35
CA GLU A 188 -17.15 4.09 -0.07
C GLU A 188 -15.76 4.50 -0.58
N GLY A 189 -15.04 5.35 0.17
CA GLY A 189 -13.67 5.77 -0.19
C GLY A 189 -12.70 4.59 -0.27
N LEU A 190 -12.77 3.66 0.69
CA LEU A 190 -11.93 2.45 0.70
C LEU A 190 -12.20 1.53 -0.50
N THR A 191 -13.47 1.23 -0.75
CA THR A 191 -13.86 0.33 -1.84
C THR A 191 -13.52 0.91 -3.21
N GLU A 192 -13.62 2.24 -3.38
CA GLU A 192 -13.17 2.92 -4.59
C GLU A 192 -11.65 2.83 -4.77
N ALA A 193 -10.87 3.03 -3.70
CA ALA A 193 -9.42 2.91 -3.76
C ALA A 193 -8.96 1.48 -4.14
N PHE A 194 -9.61 0.45 -3.58
CA PHE A 194 -9.36 -0.96 -3.95
C PHE A 194 -9.72 -1.23 -5.41
N THR A 195 -10.83 -0.66 -5.88
CA THR A 195 -11.30 -0.80 -7.25
C THR A 195 -10.32 -0.15 -8.24
N ASN A 196 -9.89 1.08 -7.97
CA ASN A 196 -8.90 1.80 -8.79
C ASN A 196 -7.60 1.02 -8.93
N THR A 197 -7.16 0.41 -7.83
CA THR A 197 -5.96 -0.42 -7.83
C THR A 197 -6.14 -1.65 -8.72
N ALA A 198 -7.20 -2.43 -8.50
CA ALA A 198 -7.43 -3.67 -9.23
C ALA A 198 -7.72 -3.46 -10.73
N GLN A 199 -8.33 -2.32 -11.10
CA GLN A 199 -8.70 -2.02 -12.48
C GLN A 199 -7.60 -1.30 -13.28
N HIS A 200 -6.81 -0.44 -12.65
CA HIS A 200 -5.89 0.44 -13.37
C HIS A 200 -4.42 0.21 -13.02
N ALA A 201 -4.10 -0.12 -11.77
CA ALA A 201 -2.72 -0.24 -11.34
C ALA A 201 -2.09 -1.57 -11.79
N TYR A 202 -2.85 -2.67 -11.75
CA TYR A 202 -2.33 -3.99 -12.09
C TYR A 202 -2.43 -4.33 -13.59
N ASN A 203 -1.64 -5.32 -13.99
CA ASN A 203 -1.75 -5.90 -15.33
C ASN A 203 -3.02 -6.77 -15.43
N GLU A 204 -3.53 -6.97 -16.65
CA GLU A 204 -4.69 -7.85 -16.91
C GLU A 204 -4.54 -9.25 -16.32
N LYS A 205 -3.30 -9.75 -16.29
CA LYS A 205 -2.91 -10.97 -15.60
C LYS A 205 -2.06 -10.58 -14.38
N PRO A 206 -2.70 -10.25 -13.24
CA PRO A 206 -1.97 -9.90 -12.04
C PRO A 206 -1.20 -11.11 -11.53
N CYS A 207 0.00 -10.86 -11.03
CA CYS A 207 0.80 -11.87 -10.37
C CYS A 207 0.45 -11.96 -8.87
N ARG A 208 0.99 -12.97 -8.18
CA ARG A 208 0.71 -13.19 -6.75
C ARG A 208 1.10 -12.02 -5.84
N TYR A 209 2.04 -11.17 -6.27
CA TYR A 209 2.52 -10.04 -5.47
C TYR A 209 1.90 -8.70 -5.91
N ASP A 210 0.95 -8.71 -6.85
CA ASP A 210 0.10 -7.57 -7.14
C ASP A 210 -0.99 -7.50 -6.06
N LYS A 211 -0.69 -6.69 -5.04
CA LYS A 211 -1.50 -6.49 -3.84
C LYS A 211 -1.55 -5.03 -3.45
N TRP A 212 -2.63 -4.67 -2.80
CA TRP A 212 -2.71 -3.45 -2.01
C TRP A 212 -2.58 -3.80 -0.53
N TRP A 213 -2.08 -2.84 0.25
CA TRP A 213 -1.98 -2.89 1.70
C TRP A 213 -2.66 -1.65 2.26
N ILE A 214 -3.29 -1.78 3.42
CA ILE A 214 -3.97 -0.69 4.10
C ILE A 214 -3.81 -0.80 5.60
N THR A 215 -3.72 0.32 6.31
CA THR A 215 -3.69 0.41 7.77
C THR A 215 -4.38 1.70 8.20
N ALA A 216 -4.63 1.83 9.51
CA ALA A 216 -5.00 3.10 10.12
C ALA A 216 -4.23 3.31 11.41
N ALA A 217 -4.05 4.58 11.79
CA ALA A 217 -3.50 5.00 13.07
C ALA A 217 -4.40 6.08 13.66
N TYR A 218 -4.67 5.99 14.95
CA TYR A 218 -5.45 6.98 15.69
C TYR A 218 -4.57 7.62 16.77
N LYS A 219 -4.48 8.95 16.74
CA LYS A 219 -3.78 9.74 17.75
C LYS A 219 -4.82 10.36 18.68
N GLU A 220 -4.88 9.87 19.92
CA GLU A 220 -5.95 10.19 20.86
C GLU A 220 -5.88 11.65 21.34
N SER A 221 -4.68 12.12 21.69
CA SER A 221 -4.44 13.49 22.16
C SER A 221 -4.89 14.57 21.17
N GLU A 222 -4.83 14.28 19.87
CA GLU A 222 -5.22 15.19 18.80
C GLU A 222 -6.60 14.87 18.21
N ARG A 223 -7.24 13.76 18.63
CA ARG A 223 -8.43 13.20 17.99
C ARG A 223 -8.28 13.09 16.47
N LYS A 224 -7.14 12.55 16.01
CA LYS A 224 -6.84 12.43 14.57
C LYS A 224 -6.73 11.00 14.12
N LEU A 225 -7.50 10.67 13.08
CA LEU A 225 -7.43 9.40 12.39
C LEU A 225 -6.65 9.55 11.09
N VAL A 226 -5.64 8.71 10.90
CA VAL A 226 -4.90 8.57 9.64
C VAL A 226 -5.21 7.20 9.06
N VAL A 227 -5.75 7.14 7.85
CA VAL A 227 -5.93 5.89 7.09
C VAL A 227 -5.00 5.93 5.89
N SER A 228 -4.16 4.92 5.72
CA SER A 228 -3.16 4.87 4.65
C SER A 228 -3.33 3.60 3.85
N MET A 229 -3.46 3.73 2.53
CA MET A 229 -3.49 2.63 1.57
C MET A 229 -2.32 2.78 0.59
N TYR A 230 -1.69 1.66 0.26
CA TYR A 230 -0.58 1.61 -0.67
C TYR A 230 -0.72 0.42 -1.63
N ASP A 231 -0.48 0.67 -2.91
CA ASP A 231 -0.31 -0.37 -3.93
C ASP A 231 1.04 -0.22 -4.63
N ARG A 232 1.53 -1.33 -5.20
CA ARG A 232 2.81 -1.37 -5.94
C ARG A 232 2.66 -1.41 -7.47
N GLY A 233 1.46 -1.14 -7.97
CA GLY A 233 1.14 -1.21 -9.38
C GLY A 233 1.66 -0.01 -10.17
N LYS A 234 1.02 0.23 -11.31
CA LYS A 234 1.30 1.40 -12.16
C LYS A 234 0.73 2.64 -11.50
N SER A 235 1.58 3.65 -11.32
CA SER A 235 1.21 4.96 -10.80
C SER A 235 0.13 5.64 -11.66
N ILE A 236 -0.75 6.44 -11.04
CA ILE A 236 -1.81 7.22 -11.69
C ILE A 236 -1.30 7.96 -12.95
N PRO A 237 -0.20 8.75 -12.91
CA PRO A 237 0.30 9.43 -14.11
C PRO A 237 0.62 8.50 -15.29
N LYS A 238 1.08 7.28 -15.02
CA LYS A 238 1.42 6.29 -16.05
C LYS A 238 0.20 5.58 -16.64
N THR A 239 -0.93 5.57 -15.95
CA THR A 239 -2.16 4.88 -16.40
C THR A 239 -3.18 5.83 -17.01
N LEU A 240 -3.07 7.13 -16.72
CA LEU A 240 -4.07 8.13 -17.02
C LEU A 240 -4.41 8.29 -18.51
N HIS A 241 -3.44 8.07 -19.39
CA HIS A 241 -3.64 8.13 -20.84
C HIS A 241 -4.60 7.06 -21.39
N LYS A 242 -4.84 5.99 -20.63
CA LYS A 242 -5.77 4.90 -20.96
C LYS A 242 -7.17 5.11 -20.38
N HIS A 243 -7.34 6.15 -19.57
CA HIS A 243 -8.60 6.44 -18.92
C HIS A 243 -9.57 7.06 -19.94
N ASP A 244 -10.83 6.65 -19.93
CA ASP A 244 -11.84 7.11 -20.91
C ASP A 244 -11.99 8.64 -20.95
N LYS A 245 -11.66 9.31 -19.85
CA LYS A 245 -11.72 10.77 -19.69
C LYS A 245 -10.41 11.48 -19.99
N TRP A 246 -9.45 10.82 -20.63
CA TRP A 246 -8.13 11.41 -20.92
C TRP A 246 -8.22 12.74 -21.67
N ASN A 247 -9.16 12.89 -22.61
CA ASN A 247 -9.34 14.15 -23.34
C ASN A 247 -9.79 15.31 -22.43
N GLN A 248 -10.69 15.05 -21.49
CA GLN A 248 -11.10 16.04 -20.49
C GLN A 248 -9.93 16.34 -19.54
N ILE A 249 -9.23 15.32 -19.05
CA ILE A 249 -8.05 15.51 -18.19
C ILE A 249 -7.00 16.39 -18.89
N LYS A 250 -6.76 16.15 -20.19
CA LYS A 250 -5.85 16.98 -20.99
C LYS A 250 -6.28 18.44 -21.08
N SER A 251 -7.57 18.77 -21.08
CA SER A 251 -8.03 20.16 -21.17
C SER A 251 -7.76 20.99 -19.91
N TYR A 252 -7.56 20.34 -18.75
CA TYR A 252 -7.12 21.01 -17.52
C TYR A 252 -5.60 21.23 -17.46
N LEU A 253 -4.85 20.73 -18.45
CA LEU A 253 -3.40 20.80 -18.49
C LEU A 253 -3.01 21.84 -19.55
N SER A 254 -2.36 22.92 -19.14
CA SER A 254 -1.88 23.95 -20.06
C SER A 254 -0.56 23.54 -20.72
N GLY A 255 -0.47 23.78 -22.03
CA GLY A 255 0.78 23.72 -22.81
C GLY A 255 1.28 22.32 -23.22
N ASP A 256 2.25 22.33 -24.15
CA ASP A 256 2.92 21.15 -24.74
C ASP A 256 4.16 20.67 -23.97
N ILE A 257 4.46 21.28 -22.81
CA ILE A 257 5.59 20.88 -21.97
C ILE A 257 5.25 19.59 -21.22
N MET A 258 6.21 18.67 -21.13
CA MET A 258 6.09 17.41 -20.39
C MET A 258 5.33 17.59 -19.07
N LYS A 259 4.12 17.04 -19.03
CA LYS A 259 3.16 17.20 -17.93
C LYS A 259 3.73 16.63 -16.64
N LYS A 260 3.88 17.47 -15.60
CA LYS A 260 4.38 17.00 -14.30
C LYS A 260 3.37 16.01 -13.70
N HIS A 261 3.87 15.05 -12.94
CA HIS A 261 3.01 14.07 -12.27
C HIS A 261 2.00 14.73 -11.31
N THR A 262 2.36 15.84 -10.66
CA THR A 262 1.45 16.62 -9.82
C THR A 262 0.25 17.15 -10.61
N ASP A 263 0.49 17.65 -11.82
CA ASP A 263 -0.54 18.27 -12.66
C ASP A 263 -1.50 17.19 -13.16
N LEU A 264 -0.97 16.03 -13.55
CA LEU A 264 -1.77 14.88 -13.96
C LEU A 264 -2.69 14.37 -12.82
N ILE A 265 -2.17 14.26 -11.60
CA ILE A 265 -2.94 13.83 -10.43
C ILE A 265 -4.04 14.87 -10.12
N GLU A 266 -3.70 16.15 -10.12
CA GLU A 266 -4.67 17.23 -9.84
C GLU A 266 -5.76 17.30 -10.92
N ALA A 267 -5.39 17.26 -12.20
CA ALA A 267 -6.35 17.26 -13.30
C ALA A 267 -7.28 16.05 -13.23
N ALA A 268 -6.77 14.86 -12.93
CA ALA A 268 -7.58 13.68 -12.70
C ALA A 268 -8.61 13.90 -11.57
N MET A 269 -8.15 14.45 -10.44
CA MET A 269 -9.02 14.72 -9.30
C MET A 269 -10.10 15.77 -9.62
N ARG A 270 -9.75 16.86 -10.31
CA ARG A 270 -10.70 17.90 -10.74
C ARG A 270 -11.74 17.37 -11.69
N VAL A 271 -11.33 16.64 -12.73
CA VAL A 271 -12.25 16.01 -13.68
C VAL A 271 -13.20 15.04 -12.98
N SER A 272 -12.71 14.23 -12.03
CA SER A 272 -13.57 13.35 -11.24
C SER A 272 -14.53 14.13 -10.33
N PHE A 273 -14.10 15.24 -9.75
CA PHE A 273 -14.90 16.04 -8.83
C PHE A 273 -16.04 16.80 -9.53
N GLU A 274 -15.72 17.49 -10.63
CA GLU A 274 -16.61 18.38 -11.39
C GLU A 274 -17.70 17.65 -12.18
N GLN A 275 -17.63 16.32 -12.26
CA GLN A 275 -18.69 15.52 -12.84
C GLN A 275 -20.00 15.69 -12.06
N LYS A 276 -20.91 16.45 -12.68
CA LYS A 276 -22.34 16.48 -12.36
C LYS A 276 -22.99 15.21 -12.90
N GLY A 277 -23.47 14.33 -12.02
CA GLY A 277 -24.30 13.19 -12.44
C GLY A 277 -23.86 11.85 -11.86
N GLY A 278 -24.56 11.43 -10.82
CA GLY A 278 -24.41 10.15 -10.13
C GLY A 278 -24.95 10.18 -8.69
N SER A 279 -25.89 11.10 -8.40
CA SER A 279 -26.62 11.07 -7.15
C SER A 279 -27.77 10.07 -7.30
N LYS A 280 -27.88 9.16 -6.33
CA LYS A 280 -28.97 8.20 -6.12
C LYS A 280 -29.12 7.09 -7.17
N THR A 281 -28.28 6.07 -7.05
CA THR A 281 -28.81 4.70 -7.14
C THR A 281 -28.37 3.96 -5.89
N ARG A 282 -29.20 4.06 -4.85
CA ARG A 282 -29.24 3.02 -3.82
C ARG A 282 -29.88 1.82 -4.51
N THR A 283 -29.13 1.12 -5.37
CA THR A 283 -29.67 -0.08 -6.00
C THR A 283 -29.87 -1.10 -4.90
N GLN A 284 -31.11 -1.55 -4.72
CA GLN A 284 -31.51 -2.72 -3.92
C GLN A 284 -30.90 -4.04 -4.40
N THR A 285 -29.82 -3.99 -5.18
CA THR A 285 -29.03 -5.14 -5.60
C THR A 285 -27.59 -4.85 -5.20
N GLN A 286 -26.95 -5.80 -4.52
CA GLN A 286 -25.56 -5.74 -4.01
C GLN A 286 -24.50 -5.70 -5.13
N LYS A 287 -24.74 -4.95 -6.22
CA LYS A 287 -23.79 -4.70 -7.30
C LYS A 287 -23.16 -3.33 -7.08
N THR A 288 -21.85 -3.36 -6.90
CA THR A 288 -20.95 -2.23 -6.61
C THR A 288 -21.25 -0.97 -7.42
N ASN A 289 -21.37 0.16 -6.72
CA ASN A 289 -21.40 1.53 -7.24
C ASN A 289 -20.25 1.80 -8.22
N ARG A 290 -20.40 1.44 -9.50
CA ARG A 290 -19.45 1.83 -10.55
C ARG A 290 -19.78 3.25 -11.02
N GLY A 291 -18.78 4.12 -11.06
CA GLY A 291 -18.83 5.33 -11.88
C GLY A 291 -18.58 6.67 -11.18
N LYS A 292 -18.42 6.74 -9.85
CA LYS A 292 -18.10 8.01 -9.18
C LYS A 292 -16.60 8.37 -9.23
N GLY A 293 -15.71 7.37 -9.35
CA GLY A 293 -14.27 7.59 -9.53
C GLY A 293 -13.59 8.19 -8.30
N LEU A 294 -12.41 8.81 -8.50
CA LEU A 294 -11.60 9.48 -7.46
C LEU A 294 -12.36 10.44 -6.54
N LYS A 295 -13.54 10.92 -6.94
CA LYS A 295 -14.43 11.76 -6.11
C LYS A 295 -14.82 11.07 -4.80
N GLN A 296 -15.07 9.76 -4.80
CA GLN A 296 -15.44 9.03 -3.57
C GLN A 296 -14.31 9.01 -2.54
N LEU A 297 -13.06 9.19 -2.97
CA LEU A 297 -11.94 9.34 -2.04
C LEU A 297 -12.07 10.63 -1.22
N LEU A 298 -12.67 11.69 -1.78
CA LEU A 298 -12.87 12.97 -1.09
C LEU A 298 -14.10 12.97 -0.18
N ASP A 299 -15.08 12.09 -0.41
CA ASP A 299 -16.29 12.03 0.41
C ASP A 299 -15.94 11.76 1.88
N PHE A 300 -14.85 11.01 2.14
CA PHE A 300 -14.37 10.74 3.50
C PHE A 300 -13.77 11.96 4.20
N THR A 301 -13.35 12.99 3.47
CA THR A 301 -12.74 14.20 4.05
C THR A 301 -13.69 15.39 4.17
N LYS A 302 -14.98 15.23 3.81
CA LYS A 302 -15.96 16.32 3.74
C LYS A 302 -16.26 17.00 5.08
N GLU A 303 -16.16 16.26 6.17
CA GLU A 303 -16.51 16.72 7.52
C GLU A 303 -15.28 17.13 8.34
N GLY A 304 -14.22 17.56 7.66
CA GLY A 304 -12.93 17.89 8.27
C GLY A 304 -11.89 16.83 7.99
N GLY A 305 -10.91 17.18 7.16
CA GLY A 305 -9.79 16.31 6.86
C GLY A 305 -9.10 16.66 5.55
N ARG A 306 -8.14 15.82 5.16
CA ARG A 306 -7.33 15.98 3.95
C ARG A 306 -7.08 14.65 3.29
N LEU A 307 -7.03 14.67 1.96
CA LEU A 307 -6.65 13.54 1.13
C LEU A 307 -5.27 13.80 0.53
N THR A 308 -4.29 12.98 0.88
CA THR A 308 -2.97 12.99 0.25
C THR A 308 -2.91 11.87 -0.78
N ILE A 309 -2.48 12.20 -2.01
CA ILE A 309 -2.16 11.21 -3.05
C ILE A 309 -0.71 11.39 -3.45
N ILE A 310 0.04 10.28 -3.37
CA ILE A 310 1.44 10.21 -3.78
C ILE A 310 1.55 9.13 -4.85
N SER A 311 1.93 9.50 -6.07
CA SER A 311 1.99 8.56 -7.20
C SER A 311 3.04 8.96 -8.23
N GLY A 312 4.00 8.09 -8.49
CA GLY A 312 5.20 8.42 -9.26
C GLY A 312 5.93 9.61 -8.61
N LYS A 313 6.26 10.65 -9.39
CA LYS A 313 6.90 11.87 -8.87
C LYS A 313 5.92 12.92 -8.32
N GLY A 314 4.63 12.61 -8.21
CA GLY A 314 3.62 13.56 -7.77
C GLY A 314 3.24 13.35 -6.30
N TYR A 315 3.23 14.43 -5.53
CA TYR A 315 2.66 14.51 -4.18
C TYR A 315 1.62 15.63 -4.18
N CYS A 316 0.36 15.30 -3.95
CA CYS A 316 -0.74 16.26 -3.92
C CYS A 316 -1.55 16.09 -2.63
N VAL A 317 -1.93 17.21 -2.00
CA VAL A 317 -2.85 17.24 -0.85
C VAL A 317 -4.09 18.01 -1.26
N PHE A 318 -5.22 17.36 -1.12
CA PHE A 318 -6.54 17.88 -1.43
C PHE A 318 -7.34 18.09 -0.14
N ASP A 319 -8.20 19.08 -0.21
CA ASP A 319 -9.14 19.43 0.85
C ASP A 319 -10.49 19.77 0.21
N LEU A 320 -11.57 19.36 0.86
CA LEU A 320 -12.94 19.52 0.38
C LEU A 320 -13.76 20.20 1.48
N ASN A 321 -13.88 21.52 1.37
CA ASN A 321 -14.73 22.33 2.26
C ASN A 321 -15.89 22.91 1.46
N ASP A 322 -17.11 22.87 1.98
CA ASP A 322 -18.31 23.43 1.36
C ASP A 322 -18.52 23.02 -0.11
N ASN A 323 -18.28 21.72 -0.41
CA ASN A 323 -18.30 21.19 -1.77
C ASN A 323 -17.37 21.93 -2.76
N LYS A 324 -16.29 22.53 -2.27
CA LYS A 324 -15.23 23.14 -3.08
C LYS A 324 -13.94 22.36 -2.90
N LEU A 325 -13.53 21.65 -3.96
CA LEU A 325 -12.24 20.99 -4.02
C LEU A 325 -11.12 22.03 -4.11
N THR A 326 -10.14 21.95 -3.22
CA THR A 326 -8.94 22.78 -3.24
C THR A 326 -7.68 21.93 -3.13
N THR A 327 -6.64 22.32 -3.85
CA THR A 327 -5.32 21.70 -3.76
C THR A 327 -4.47 22.50 -2.77
N LYS A 328 -4.25 21.97 -1.56
CA LYS A 328 -3.53 22.66 -0.48
C LYS A 328 -2.01 22.60 -0.65
N LYS A 329 -1.49 21.51 -1.20
CA LYS A 329 -0.05 21.31 -1.39
C LYS A 329 0.22 20.50 -2.66
N ARG A 330 1.25 20.90 -3.40
CA ARG A 330 1.83 20.12 -4.50
C ARG A 330 3.33 20.10 -4.34
N LYS A 331 3.93 18.92 -4.45
CA LYS A 331 5.39 18.73 -4.42
C LYS A 331 5.78 17.75 -5.53
N SER A 332 6.72 18.15 -6.37
CA SER A 332 7.41 17.22 -7.28
C SER A 332 8.49 16.50 -6.48
N LEU A 333 8.49 15.17 -6.54
CA LEU A 333 9.38 14.33 -5.77
C LEU A 333 10.68 14.06 -6.53
N LYS A 334 11.81 14.11 -5.82
CA LYS A 334 13.13 13.75 -6.36
C LYS A 334 13.16 12.27 -6.77
N TYR A 335 12.72 11.41 -5.86
CA TYR A 335 12.57 9.97 -6.08
C TYR A 335 11.10 9.61 -6.28
N PRO A 336 10.73 8.81 -7.29
CA PRO A 336 9.34 8.44 -7.51
C PRO A 336 8.87 7.46 -6.42
N LEU A 337 7.61 7.59 -6.00
CA LEU A 337 6.90 6.48 -5.38
C LEU A 337 6.37 5.60 -6.51
N GLU A 338 6.90 4.38 -6.67
CA GLU A 338 6.33 3.47 -7.66
C GLU A 338 5.15 2.67 -7.08
N GLY A 339 3.99 2.84 -7.72
CA GLY A 339 2.69 2.53 -7.15
C GLY A 339 1.87 3.80 -6.90
N THR A 340 0.89 3.69 -6.00
CA THR A 340 0.14 4.83 -5.47
C THR A 340 -0.04 4.65 -3.97
N LEU A 341 0.23 5.72 -3.21
CA LEU A 341 -0.18 5.84 -1.82
C LEU A 341 -1.32 6.85 -1.73
N ILE A 342 -2.39 6.46 -1.05
CA ILE A 342 -3.54 7.28 -0.73
C ILE A 342 -3.62 7.35 0.79
N GLU A 343 -3.66 8.55 1.34
CA GLU A 343 -3.77 8.76 2.78
C GLU A 343 -4.89 9.76 3.08
N TRP A 344 -5.75 9.38 4.01
CA TRP A 344 -6.76 10.25 4.60
C TRP A 344 -6.32 10.66 6.00
N LYS A 345 -6.29 11.96 6.26
CA LYS A 345 -6.12 12.52 7.61
C LYS A 345 -7.44 13.18 8.00
N ILE A 346 -8.10 12.64 9.00
CA ILE A 346 -9.44 13.05 9.42
C ILE A 346 -9.35 13.59 10.85
N ASP A 347 -9.90 14.78 11.06
CA ASP A 347 -10.09 15.36 12.38
C ASP A 347 -11.43 14.83 12.94
N LEU A 348 -11.44 14.27 14.16
CA LEU A 348 -12.60 13.59 14.77
C LEU A 348 -13.36 14.42 15.80
#